data_AF-A0A8T3MHW3-F1
#
_entry.id   AF-A0A8T3MHW3-F1
#
_cell.length_a   1.000
_cell.length_b   1.000
_cell.length_c   1.000
_cell.angle_alpha   90.00
_cell.angle_beta   90.00
_cell.angle_gamma   90.00
#
_symmetry.space_group_name_H-M   'P 1'
#
loop_
_entity.id
_entity.type
_entity.pdbx_description
1 polymer ?
#
loop_
_entity_poly.entity_id
_entity_poly.type
_entity_poly.pdbx_seq_one_letter_code
_entity_poly.pdbx_strand_id
1 'polypeptide(L)'
;MPSRISFGTDGWRARIADAYTFDAVRVCANAVAEWIASAGASEQGVVIGYDRRFASEHFAAAAAEVCAAKGVRVHLATAAAPTQSFSWATMRRRAKAGIVITASHNPWYDNGFKVKAETGAAASPALIADLEMLIRPIEATPEKVERIQLDEADRKGLLERFDPAPDYLAR
;
A
#
# COMPACT_ATOMS: atom_id res chain seq x y z
N MET A 1 -5.09 7.00 -23.62
CA MET A 1 -3.77 7.50 -23.16
C MET A 1 -3.08 6.36 -22.41
N PRO A 2 -1.75 6.19 -22.53
CA PRO A 2 -1.03 5.22 -21.71
C PRO A 2 -1.15 5.61 -20.22
N SER A 3 -1.18 4.60 -19.34
CA SER A 3 -1.22 4.80 -17.89
C SER A 3 0.03 5.55 -17.41
N ARG A 4 -0.14 6.49 -16.48
CA ARG A 4 0.96 7.16 -15.77
C ARG A 4 1.48 6.30 -14.61
N ILE A 5 0.70 5.31 -14.19
CA ILE A 5 1.05 4.33 -13.16
C ILE A 5 1.49 3.04 -13.83
N SER A 6 2.81 2.85 -13.94
CA SER A 6 3.38 1.58 -14.42
C SER A 6 4.30 0.99 -13.37
N PHE A 7 4.06 -0.27 -13.04
CA PHE A 7 4.85 -0.98 -12.04
C PHE A 7 6.10 -1.55 -12.71
N GLY A 8 7.26 -1.09 -12.23
CA GLY A 8 8.53 -1.72 -12.56
C GLY A 8 8.76 -3.00 -11.74
N THR A 9 10.00 -3.49 -11.77
CA THR A 9 10.41 -4.73 -11.08
C THR A 9 10.13 -4.73 -9.57
N ASP A 10 10.13 -3.56 -8.92
CA ASP A 10 9.90 -3.44 -7.47
C ASP A 10 9.07 -2.17 -7.18
N GLY A 11 7.85 -2.17 -7.70
CA GLY A 11 6.84 -1.14 -7.48
C GLY A 11 6.77 -0.07 -8.57
N TRP A 12 5.82 0.84 -8.40
CA TRP A 12 5.72 2.08 -9.15
C TRP A 12 6.51 3.19 -8.45
N ARG A 13 7.20 4.05 -9.20
CA ARG A 13 7.96 5.20 -8.68
C ARG A 13 7.68 6.41 -9.56
N ALA A 14 7.56 7.58 -8.94
CA ALA A 14 7.35 8.82 -9.65
C ALA A 14 7.79 10.02 -8.78
N ARG A 15 7.95 11.16 -9.45
CA ARG A 15 8.23 12.44 -8.80
C ARG A 15 7.02 12.91 -7.99
N ILE A 16 7.26 13.31 -6.75
CA ILE A 16 6.24 13.85 -5.83
C ILE A 16 5.62 15.12 -6.43
N ALA A 17 4.31 15.27 -6.25
CA ALA A 17 3.49 16.39 -6.74
C ALA A 17 3.36 16.52 -8.27
N ASP A 18 4.13 15.74 -9.04
CA ASP A 18 3.89 15.54 -10.47
C ASP A 18 3.01 14.29 -10.65
N ALA A 19 3.60 13.12 -10.94
CA ALA A 19 2.84 11.88 -11.08
C ALA A 19 2.59 11.16 -9.73
N TYR A 20 3.44 11.38 -8.71
CA TYR A 20 3.24 10.78 -7.38
C TYR A 20 2.40 11.69 -6.50
N THR A 21 1.08 11.54 -6.60
CA THR A 21 0.06 12.29 -5.86
C THR A 21 -0.72 11.38 -4.91
N PHE A 22 -1.46 11.98 -3.97
CA PHE A 22 -2.37 11.21 -3.11
C PHE A 22 -3.38 10.40 -3.91
N ASP A 23 -3.93 11.00 -4.97
CA ASP A 23 -4.92 10.36 -5.82
C ASP A 23 -4.34 9.17 -6.58
N ALA A 24 -3.10 9.28 -7.08
CA ALA A 24 -2.42 8.15 -7.71
C ALA A 24 -2.13 7.02 -6.71
N VAL A 25 -1.69 7.35 -5.48
CA VAL A 25 -1.51 6.35 -4.40
C VAL A 25 -2.83 5.66 -4.04
N ARG A 26 -3.94 6.41 -4.00
CA ARG A 26 -5.28 5.88 -3.74
C ARG A 26 -5.77 4.96 -4.86
N VAL A 27 -5.48 5.27 -6.12
CA VAL A 27 -5.75 4.38 -7.25
C VAL A 27 -4.99 3.05 -7.09
N CYS A 28 -3.70 3.09 -6.76
CA CYS A 28 -2.92 1.89 -6.49
C CYS A 28 -3.49 1.09 -5.30
N ALA A 29 -3.82 1.75 -4.20
CA ALA A 29 -4.38 1.12 -3.01
C ALA A 29 -5.76 0.50 -3.27
N ASN A 30 -6.58 1.14 -4.11
CA ASN A 30 -7.87 0.60 -4.53
C ASN A 30 -7.69 -0.72 -5.28
N ALA A 31 -6.74 -0.78 -6.22
CA ALA A 31 -6.45 -2.00 -6.95
C ALA A 31 -5.96 -3.13 -6.04
N VAL A 32 -5.08 -2.83 -5.07
CA VAL A 32 -4.65 -3.83 -4.07
C VAL A 32 -5.83 -4.32 -3.24
N ALA A 33 -6.68 -3.42 -2.76
CA ALA A 33 -7.83 -3.78 -1.94
C ALA A 33 -8.88 -4.59 -2.72
N GLU A 34 -9.16 -4.22 -3.97
CA GLU A 34 -10.05 -4.96 -4.87
C GLU A 34 -9.51 -6.38 -5.13
N TRP A 35 -8.20 -6.51 -5.36
CA TRP A 35 -7.55 -7.80 -5.55
C TRP A 35 -7.65 -8.70 -4.29
N ILE A 36 -7.42 -8.13 -3.10
CA ILE A 36 -7.58 -8.85 -1.82
C ILE A 36 -9.03 -9.28 -1.60
N ALA A 37 -9.99 -8.38 -1.82
CA ALA A 37 -11.40 -8.65 -1.64
C ALA A 37 -11.92 -9.74 -2.60
N SER A 38 -11.52 -9.66 -3.87
CA SER A 38 -11.86 -10.66 -4.90
C SER A 38 -11.30 -12.05 -4.58
N ALA A 39 -10.18 -12.12 -3.85
CA ALA A 39 -9.62 -13.37 -3.35
C ALA A 39 -10.30 -13.89 -2.06
N GLY A 40 -11.34 -13.22 -1.56
CA GLY A 40 -12.00 -13.56 -0.29
C GLY A 40 -11.10 -13.37 0.94
N ALA A 41 -10.08 -12.52 0.83
CA ALA A 41 -9.02 -12.38 1.83
C ALA A 41 -9.06 -11.08 2.63
N SER A 42 -10.21 -10.38 2.64
CA SER A 42 -10.37 -9.09 3.34
C SER A 42 -9.99 -9.14 4.83
N GLU A 43 -10.29 -10.24 5.52
CA GLU A 43 -9.94 -10.46 6.93
C GLU A 43 -8.46 -10.74 7.17
N GLN A 44 -7.75 -11.31 6.18
CA GLN A 44 -6.29 -11.44 6.22
C GLN A 44 -5.64 -10.06 6.12
N GLY A 45 -6.24 -9.17 5.33
CA GLY A 45 -5.89 -7.76 5.33
C GLY A 45 -4.58 -7.43 4.61
N VAL A 46 -4.11 -6.21 4.85
CA VAL A 46 -2.90 -5.63 4.25
C VAL A 46 -2.05 -4.93 5.31
N VAL A 47 -0.75 -5.16 5.26
CA VAL A 47 0.23 -4.38 6.05
C VAL A 47 0.64 -3.15 5.24
N ILE A 48 0.58 -1.96 5.81
CA ILE A 48 0.98 -0.72 5.14
C ILE A 48 2.09 -0.05 5.94
N GLY A 49 3.24 0.11 5.31
CA GLY A 49 4.44 0.72 5.89
C GLY A 49 5.07 1.75 4.98
N TYR A 50 6.08 2.46 5.49
CA TYR A 50 6.70 3.57 4.79
C TYR A 50 8.12 3.87 5.27
N ASP A 51 8.89 4.58 4.45
CA ASP A 51 10.22 5.10 4.77
C ASP A 51 10.22 6.59 5.15
N ARG A 52 11.40 7.20 5.33
CA ARG A 52 11.54 8.60 5.75
C ARG A 52 11.46 9.63 4.62
N ARG A 53 10.94 9.27 3.44
CA ARG A 53 10.74 10.24 2.35
C ARG A 53 9.66 11.24 2.72
N PHE A 54 9.68 12.37 2.04
CA PHE A 54 8.73 13.45 2.27
C PHE A 54 7.28 12.93 2.18
N ALA A 55 6.52 13.16 3.24
CA ALA A 55 5.11 12.81 3.40
C ALA A 55 4.77 11.31 3.21
N SER A 56 5.75 10.41 3.31
CA SER A 56 5.57 8.96 3.18
C SER A 56 4.52 8.40 4.16
N GLU A 57 4.48 8.92 5.38
CA GLU A 57 3.47 8.62 6.40
C GLU A 57 2.05 8.99 5.97
N HIS A 58 1.89 10.10 5.24
CA HIS A 58 0.59 10.58 4.76
C HIS A 58 0.15 9.82 3.52
N PHE A 59 1.08 9.42 2.64
CA PHE A 59 0.77 8.52 1.52
C PHE A 59 0.37 7.13 2.02
N ALA A 60 1.01 6.62 3.08
CA ALA A 60 0.62 5.37 3.73
C ALA A 60 -0.79 5.48 4.34
N ALA A 61 -1.09 6.58 5.03
CA ALA A 61 -2.43 6.87 5.53
C ALA A 61 -3.48 6.91 4.40
N ALA A 62 -3.18 7.58 3.28
CA ALA A 62 -4.08 7.65 2.13
C ALA A 62 -4.35 6.27 1.49
N ALA A 63 -3.35 5.38 1.48
CA ALA A 63 -3.56 3.99 1.06
C ALA A 63 -4.46 3.24 2.06
N ALA A 64 -4.25 3.43 3.37
CA ALA A 64 -5.06 2.84 4.43
C ALA A 64 -6.54 3.25 4.36
N GLU A 65 -6.82 4.54 4.10
CA GLU A 65 -8.18 5.07 3.92
C GLU A 65 -8.95 4.29 2.84
N VAL A 66 -8.29 3.95 1.74
CA VAL A 66 -8.91 3.27 0.60
C VAL A 66 -9.09 1.78 0.87
N CYS A 67 -8.06 1.13 1.40
CA CYS A 67 -8.15 -0.30 1.73
C CYS A 67 -9.26 -0.56 2.77
N ALA A 68 -9.33 0.27 3.81
CA ALA A 68 -10.38 0.17 4.82
C ALA A 68 -11.77 0.50 4.27
N ALA A 69 -11.90 1.45 3.34
CA ALA A 69 -13.20 1.75 2.71
C ALA A 69 -13.78 0.54 1.96
N LYS A 70 -12.91 -0.30 1.37
CA LYS A 70 -13.28 -1.58 0.74
C LYS A 70 -13.47 -2.74 1.72
N GLY A 71 -13.45 -2.48 3.03
CA GLY A 71 -13.64 -3.51 4.06
C GLY A 71 -12.44 -4.45 4.22
N VAL A 72 -11.27 -4.10 3.69
CA VAL A 72 -10.02 -4.86 3.92
C VAL A 72 -9.45 -4.44 5.27
N ARG A 73 -9.09 -5.40 6.13
CA ARG A 73 -8.38 -5.11 7.38
C ARG A 73 -7.02 -4.50 7.07
N VAL A 74 -6.67 -3.42 7.76
CA VAL A 74 -5.42 -2.67 7.56
C VAL A 74 -4.57 -2.71 8.83
N HIS A 75 -3.32 -3.11 8.69
CA HIS A 75 -2.29 -2.91 9.70
C HIS A 75 -1.38 -1.75 9.25
N LEU A 76 -1.56 -0.57 9.84
CA LEU A 76 -0.82 0.64 9.48
C LEU A 76 0.36 0.87 10.44
N ALA A 77 1.56 1.02 9.90
CA ALA A 77 2.74 1.33 10.69
C ALA A 77 2.63 2.72 11.34
N THR A 78 3.09 2.85 12.59
CA THR A 78 3.16 4.13 13.31
C THR A 78 4.51 4.84 13.17
N ALA A 79 5.51 4.16 12.60
CA ALA A 79 6.86 4.67 12.44
C ALA A 79 7.48 4.18 11.13
N ALA A 80 8.37 5.00 10.58
CA ALA A 80 9.16 4.61 9.41
C ALA A 80 10.15 3.49 9.77
N ALA A 81 10.27 2.48 8.90
CA ALA A 81 11.17 1.35 9.08
C ALA A 81 11.70 0.82 7.73
N PRO A 82 12.74 -0.04 7.72
CA PRO A 82 13.20 -0.69 6.50
C PRO A 82 12.10 -1.55 5.87
N THR A 83 12.13 -1.69 4.53
CA THR A 83 11.17 -2.52 3.78
C THR A 83 11.06 -3.94 4.33
N GLN A 84 12.17 -4.49 4.83
CA GLN A 84 12.24 -5.82 5.41
C GLN A 84 11.36 -5.96 6.66
N SER A 85 11.18 -4.89 7.44
CA SER A 85 10.27 -4.88 8.61
C SER A 85 8.84 -5.09 8.20
N PHE A 86 8.42 -4.45 7.11
CA PHE A 86 7.06 -4.61 6.59
C PHE A 86 6.87 -5.95 5.87
N SER A 87 7.86 -6.43 5.12
CA SER A 87 7.84 -7.79 4.55
C SER A 87 7.66 -8.86 5.64
N TRP A 88 8.40 -8.74 6.74
CA TRP A 88 8.29 -9.66 7.87
C TRP A 88 6.94 -9.52 8.59
N ALA A 89 6.46 -8.29 8.80
CA ALA A 89 5.15 -8.05 9.39
C ALA A 89 4.01 -8.64 8.55
N THR A 90 4.08 -8.55 7.21
CA THR A 90 3.12 -9.19 6.29
C THR A 90 3.04 -10.69 6.55
N MET A 91 4.19 -11.37 6.61
CA MET A 91 4.24 -12.81 6.90
C MET A 91 3.71 -13.14 8.30
N ARG A 92 4.20 -12.42 9.32
CA ARG A 92 3.91 -12.68 10.74
C ARG A 92 2.42 -12.53 11.03
N ARG A 93 1.79 -11.51 10.44
CA ARG A 93 0.36 -11.21 10.58
C ARG A 93 -0.53 -12.04 9.65
N ARG A 94 0.07 -12.87 8.77
CA ARG A 94 -0.63 -13.63 7.72
C ARG A 94 -1.49 -12.72 6.84
N ALA A 95 -0.99 -11.52 6.57
CA ALA A 95 -1.65 -10.56 5.71
C ALA A 95 -1.55 -10.99 4.26
N LYS A 96 -2.60 -10.73 3.47
CA LYS A 96 -2.65 -11.15 2.08
C LYS A 96 -1.63 -10.43 1.22
N ALA A 97 -1.33 -9.18 1.57
CA ALA A 97 -0.32 -8.37 0.93
C ALA A 97 0.34 -7.38 1.92
N GLY A 98 1.44 -6.79 1.46
CA GLY A 98 2.02 -5.59 2.05
C GLY A 98 2.08 -4.44 1.04
N ILE A 99 1.85 -3.22 1.48
CA ILE A 99 2.14 -1.98 0.75
C ILE A 99 3.31 -1.29 1.47
N VAL A 100 4.34 -0.91 0.72
CA VAL A 100 5.47 -0.15 1.27
C VAL A 100 5.69 1.11 0.46
N ILE A 101 5.50 2.25 1.11
CA ILE A 101 5.72 3.58 0.52
C ILE A 101 7.21 3.92 0.61
N THR A 102 7.89 3.81 -0.53
CA THR A 102 9.32 4.09 -0.67
C THR A 102 9.76 4.05 -2.13
N ALA A 103 10.62 4.99 -2.55
CA ALA A 103 11.39 4.88 -3.80
C ALA A 103 12.82 4.35 -3.58
N SER A 104 13.10 3.67 -2.45
CA SER A 104 14.40 3.08 -2.13
C SER A 104 15.53 4.11 -2.12
N HIS A 105 16.44 4.08 -3.10
CA HIS A 105 17.60 4.96 -3.24
C HIS A 105 17.39 6.04 -4.32
N ASN A 106 16.20 6.12 -4.93
CA ASN A 106 15.88 7.18 -5.87
C ASN A 106 16.08 8.57 -5.22
N PRO A 107 16.26 9.63 -6.02
CA PRO A 107 16.36 11.00 -5.51
C PRO A 107 15.23 11.36 -4.52
N TRP A 108 15.52 12.31 -3.64
CA TRP A 108 14.60 12.71 -2.55
C TRP A 108 13.25 13.25 -3.04
N TYR A 109 13.19 13.77 -4.27
CA TYR A 109 11.97 14.28 -4.89
C TYR A 109 11.08 13.18 -5.48
N ASP A 110 11.49 11.91 -5.45
CA ASP A 110 10.68 10.76 -5.83
C ASP A 110 10.10 10.05 -4.60
N ASN A 111 8.94 9.43 -4.78
CA ASN A 111 8.42 8.41 -3.87
C ASN A 111 7.90 7.21 -4.68
N GLY A 112 7.50 6.15 -3.99
CA GLY A 112 7.17 4.88 -4.64
C GLY A 112 6.12 4.08 -3.89
N PHE A 113 5.43 3.21 -4.62
CA PHE A 113 4.41 2.31 -4.11
C PHE A 113 4.83 0.88 -4.46
N LYS A 114 5.22 0.12 -3.44
CA LYS A 114 5.63 -1.28 -3.59
C LYS A 114 4.58 -2.21 -3.04
N VAL A 115 4.37 -3.34 -3.71
CA VAL A 115 3.50 -4.42 -3.23
C VAL A 115 4.36 -5.63 -2.85
N LYS A 116 4.07 -6.20 -1.68
CA LYS A 116 4.63 -7.43 -1.15
C LYS A 116 3.58 -8.52 -1.15
N ALA A 117 3.96 -9.72 -1.56
CA ALA A 117 3.11 -10.90 -1.45
C ALA A 117 2.97 -11.33 0.03
N GLU A 118 2.03 -12.22 0.31
CA GLU A 118 1.84 -12.85 1.64
C GLU A 118 3.11 -13.53 2.18
N THR A 119 4.03 -13.93 1.31
CA THR A 119 5.36 -14.47 1.65
C THR A 119 6.38 -13.40 2.05
N GLY A 120 6.00 -12.11 2.07
CA GLY A 120 6.90 -10.97 2.32
C GLY A 120 7.80 -10.61 1.12
N ALA A 121 7.87 -11.45 0.09
CA ALA A 121 8.61 -11.18 -1.13
C ALA A 121 7.98 -10.04 -1.95
N ALA A 122 8.71 -9.50 -2.93
CA ALA A 122 8.12 -8.60 -3.92
C ALA A 122 6.95 -9.29 -4.66
N ALA A 123 5.95 -8.51 -5.05
CA ALA A 123 4.86 -9.00 -5.89
C ALA A 123 5.39 -9.67 -7.16
N SER A 124 4.80 -10.81 -7.54
CA SER A 124 5.17 -11.51 -8.76
C SER A 124 4.75 -10.71 -10.00
N PRO A 125 5.36 -10.95 -11.18
CA PRO A 125 4.92 -10.32 -12.42
C PRO A 125 3.43 -10.53 -12.72
N ALA A 126 2.89 -11.71 -12.39
CA ALA A 126 1.46 -12.00 -12.54
C ALA A 126 0.59 -11.12 -11.64
N LEU A 127 0.96 -10.99 -10.35
CA LEU A 127 0.26 -10.10 -9.42
C LEU A 127 0.32 -8.64 -9.89
N ILE A 128 1.48 -8.18 -10.37
CA ILE A 128 1.63 -6.84 -10.90
C ILE A 128 0.71 -6.62 -12.12
N ALA A 129 0.63 -7.59 -13.03
CA ALA A 129 -0.27 -7.52 -14.17
C ALA A 129 -1.74 -7.40 -13.74
N ASP A 130 -2.17 -8.19 -12.74
CA ASP A 130 -3.52 -8.10 -12.16
C ASP A 130 -3.80 -6.70 -11.61
N LEU A 131 -2.85 -6.13 -10.85
CA LEU A 131 -2.99 -4.79 -10.30
C LEU A 131 -3.07 -3.73 -11.39
N GLU A 132 -2.23 -3.80 -12.42
CA GLU A 132 -2.29 -2.85 -13.54
C GLU A 132 -3.62 -2.94 -14.31
N MET A 133 -4.20 -4.12 -14.46
CA MET A 133 -5.54 -4.27 -15.05
C MET A 133 -6.61 -3.57 -14.22
N LEU A 134 -6.52 -3.66 -12.89
CA LEU A 134 -7.45 -3.00 -11.96
C LEU A 134 -7.23 -1.47 -11.91
N ILE A 135 -6.00 -1.00 -12.10
CA ILE A 135 -5.65 0.44 -12.05
C ILE A 135 -6.18 1.20 -13.25
N ARG A 136 -6.00 0.66 -14.47
CA ARG A 136 -6.33 1.33 -15.74
C ARG A 136 -7.72 1.98 -15.79
N PRO A 137 -8.82 1.30 -15.40
CA PRO A 137 -10.15 1.91 -15.46
C PRO A 137 -10.35 3.03 -14.43
N ILE A 138 -9.65 2.99 -13.29
CA ILE A 138 -9.83 3.93 -12.18
C ILE A 138 -8.96 5.17 -12.33
N GLU A 139 -7.79 5.03 -12.95
CA GLU A 139 -6.84 6.13 -13.16
C GLU A 139 -7.45 7.31 -13.94
N ALA A 140 -8.47 7.06 -14.76
CA ALA A 140 -9.20 8.11 -15.48
C ALA A 140 -10.17 8.91 -14.61
N THR A 141 -10.57 8.38 -13.45
CA THR A 141 -11.51 9.01 -12.50
C THR A 141 -11.07 8.78 -11.05
N PRO A 142 -9.85 9.24 -10.66
CA PRO A 142 -9.32 8.98 -9.33
C PRO A 142 -10.16 9.60 -8.20
N GLU A 143 -10.95 10.64 -8.51
CA GLU A 143 -11.87 11.29 -7.57
C GLU A 143 -13.00 10.37 -7.10
N LYS A 144 -13.28 9.29 -7.84
CA LYS A 144 -14.30 8.29 -7.51
C LYS A 144 -13.80 7.21 -6.56
N VAL A 145 -12.52 7.20 -6.21
CA VAL A 145 -11.99 6.23 -5.25
C VAL A 145 -12.62 6.49 -3.87
N GLU A 146 -13.35 5.50 -3.38
CA GLU A 146 -13.97 5.53 -2.07
C GLU A 146 -12.92 5.56 -0.96
N ARG A 147 -13.23 6.31 0.09
CA ARG A 147 -12.35 6.57 1.23
C ARG A 147 -13.17 6.59 2.50
N ILE A 148 -12.56 6.13 3.59
CA ILE A 148 -13.11 6.27 4.94
C ILE A 148 -12.11 7.06 5.79
N GLN A 149 -12.60 7.85 6.73
CA GLN A 149 -11.74 8.50 7.72
C GLN A 149 -11.08 7.42 8.60
N LEU A 150 -9.78 7.54 8.88
CA LEU A 150 -9.06 6.51 9.64
C LEU A 150 -9.64 6.28 11.04
N ASP A 151 -10.14 7.33 11.71
CA ASP A 151 -10.80 7.18 13.01
C ASP A 151 -12.12 6.40 12.92
N GLU A 152 -12.81 6.48 11.79
CA GLU A 152 -14.00 5.68 11.54
C GLU A 152 -13.64 4.23 11.20
N ALA A 153 -12.58 4.01 10.42
CA ALA A 153 -12.04 2.67 10.17
C ALA A 153 -11.62 1.97 11.47
N ASP A 154 -10.98 2.70 12.38
CA ASP A 154 -10.60 2.24 13.72
C ASP A 154 -11.82 1.82 14.54
N ARG A 155 -12.84 2.70 14.64
CA ARG A 155 -14.12 2.37 15.31
C ARG A 155 -14.83 1.16 14.71
N LYS A 156 -14.67 0.90 13.42
CA LYS A 156 -15.22 -0.28 12.72
C LYS A 156 -14.34 -1.54 12.86
N GLY A 157 -13.19 -1.45 13.54
CA GLY A 157 -12.26 -2.58 13.70
C GLY A 157 -11.51 -2.96 12.42
N LEU A 158 -11.48 -2.07 11.43
CA LEU A 158 -10.82 -2.26 10.14
C LEU A 158 -9.37 -1.77 10.14
N LEU A 159 -8.96 -0.98 11.14
CA LEU A 159 -7.62 -0.41 11.24
C LEU A 159 -6.95 -0.84 12.56
N GLU A 160 -5.76 -1.42 12.45
CA GLU A 160 -4.84 -1.63 13.57
C GLU A 160 -3.57 -0.82 13.31
N ARG A 161 -3.14 -0.02 14.29
CA ARG A 161 -1.84 0.68 14.24
C ARG A 161 -0.79 -0.14 14.97
N PHE A 162 0.42 -0.25 14.40
CA PHE A 162 1.50 -1.02 15.02
C PHE A 162 2.87 -0.36 14.86
N ASP A 163 3.75 -0.57 15.85
CA ASP A 163 5.17 -0.23 15.75
C ASP A 163 5.92 -1.37 15.03
N PRO A 164 6.58 -1.11 13.89
CA PRO A 164 7.32 -2.15 13.16
C PRO A 164 8.64 -2.58 13.81
N ALA A 165 9.15 -1.89 14.84
CA ALA A 165 10.49 -2.15 15.38
C ALA A 165 10.57 -3.32 16.40
N PRO A 166 9.75 -3.38 17.47
CA PRO A 166 9.99 -4.32 18.57
C PRO A 166 10.00 -5.79 18.12
N ASP A 167 8.94 -6.20 17.42
CA ASP A 167 8.77 -7.57 16.95
C ASP A 167 9.82 -7.97 15.89
N TYR A 168 10.22 -7.00 15.06
CA TYR A 168 11.24 -7.22 14.02
C TYR A 168 12.65 -7.36 14.61
N LEU A 169 12.95 -6.68 15.71
CA LEU A 169 14.26 -6.77 16.36
C LEU A 169 14.39 -8.01 17.25
N ALA A 170 13.27 -8.60 17.67
CA ALA A 170 13.22 -9.76 18.57
C ALA A 170 13.24 -11.13 17.85
N ARG A 171 13.37 -11.15 16.53
CA ARG A 171 13.25 -12.36 15.69
C ARG A 171 14.56 -13.07 15.39
#